data_AF-A0A1Y1MSD3-F1
#
_entry.id   AF-A0A1Y1MSD3-F1
#
_cell.length_a   1.000
_cell.length_b   1.000
_cell.length_c   1.000
_cell.angle_alpha   90.00
_cell.angle_beta   90.00
_cell.angle_gamma   90.00
#
_symmetry.space_group_name_H-M   'P 1'
#
loop_
_entity.id
_entity.type
_entity.pdbx_description
1 polymer ?
#
loop_
_entity_poly.entity_id
_entity_poly.type
_entity_poly.pdbx_seq_one_letter_code
_entity_poly.pdbx_strand_id
1 'polypeptide(L)'
;VGHYKLQKNEKFAEYLAAMSTSEEIIKKVTAPGVTTELKVDGNTYMIKSSCKNDVTIVLNQEVDELLPTGLPIKNLAKKEGNIITVTSSANDGRKRTRTYEFSDEGYTVTLTAGDVVAKRYFVRV
;
A
#
# COMPACT_ATOMS: atom_id res chain seq x y z
N VAL A 1 -7.76 -13.41 3.05
CA VAL A 1 -8.87 -12.68 3.71
C VAL A 1 -8.66 -12.76 5.21
N GLY A 2 -8.81 -11.66 5.92
CA GLY A 2 -8.57 -11.62 7.38
C GLY A 2 -8.46 -10.22 7.95
N HIS A 3 -8.31 -10.16 9.27
CA HIS A 3 -8.01 -8.94 10.00
C HIS A 3 -6.54 -8.94 10.40
N TYR A 4 -5.93 -7.76 10.38
CA TYR A 4 -4.52 -7.60 10.69
C TYR A 4 -4.28 -6.35 11.51
N LYS A 5 -3.21 -6.37 12.30
CA LYS A 5 -2.75 -5.23 13.09
C LYS A 5 -1.33 -4.85 12.68
N LEU A 6 -1.09 -3.56 12.52
CA LEU A 6 0.23 -3.03 12.26
C LEU A 6 1.15 -3.32 13.47
N GLN A 7 2.23 -4.03 13.22
CA GLN A 7 3.25 -4.36 14.21
C GLN A 7 4.42 -3.38 14.16
N LYS A 8 4.90 -3.06 12.95
CA LYS A 8 6.12 -2.27 12.76
C LYS A 8 6.09 -1.51 11.43
N ASN A 9 6.68 -0.31 11.43
CA ASN A 9 7.05 0.41 10.21
C ASN A 9 8.58 0.60 10.17
N GLU A 10 9.15 0.57 8.98
CA GLU A 10 10.54 0.93 8.70
C GLU A 10 10.54 1.99 7.60
N LYS A 11 11.13 3.17 7.87
CA LYS A 11 11.24 4.30 6.93
C LYS A 11 9.92 4.76 6.28
N PHE A 12 8.77 4.36 6.83
CA PHE A 12 7.47 4.65 6.21
C PHE A 12 7.14 6.16 6.21
N ALA A 13 7.51 6.87 7.27
CA ALA A 13 7.38 8.32 7.32
C ALA A 13 8.25 9.02 6.26
N GLU A 14 9.51 8.58 6.11
CA GLU A 14 10.44 9.09 5.08
C GLU A 14 9.89 8.86 3.67
N TYR A 15 9.34 7.67 3.40
CA TYR A 15 8.69 7.35 2.13
C TYR A 15 7.50 8.26 1.82
N LEU A 16 6.64 8.52 2.81
CA LEU A 16 5.50 9.42 2.62
C LEU A 16 5.96 10.87 2.39
N ALA A 17 6.98 11.32 3.11
CA ALA A 17 7.58 12.63 2.91
C ALA A 17 8.20 12.78 1.51
N ALA A 18 8.88 11.74 1.01
CA ALA A 18 9.43 11.71 -0.35
C ALA A 18 8.33 11.75 -1.44
N MET A 19 7.10 11.35 -1.11
CA MET A 19 5.92 11.52 -1.96
C MET A 19 5.17 12.83 -1.73
N SER A 20 5.75 13.78 -0.98
CA SER A 20 5.14 15.06 -0.62
C SER A 20 3.82 14.93 0.16
N THR A 21 3.68 13.87 0.96
CA THR A 21 2.53 13.70 1.87
C THR A 21 2.64 14.68 3.03
N SER A 22 1.54 15.32 3.41
CA SER A 22 1.54 16.27 4.54
C SER A 22 1.87 15.59 5.87
N GLU A 23 2.51 16.33 6.78
CA GLU A 23 2.89 15.80 8.11
C GLU A 23 1.69 15.29 8.92
N GLU A 24 0.53 15.94 8.79
CA GLU A 24 -0.71 15.52 9.46
C GLU A 24 -1.13 14.12 9.01
N ILE A 25 -1.12 13.86 7.70
CA ILE A 25 -1.45 12.55 7.14
C ILE A 25 -0.39 11.53 7.59
N ILE A 26 0.89 11.89 7.54
CA ILE A 26 1.99 11.02 7.99
C ILE A 26 1.73 10.55 9.43
N LYS A 27 1.54 11.49 10.37
CA LYS A 27 1.28 11.16 11.78
C LYS A 27 0.08 10.22 11.95
N LYS A 28 -1.00 10.46 11.20
CA LYS A 28 -2.21 9.64 11.24
C LYS A 28 -1.97 8.20 10.76
N VAL A 29 -1.24 8.01 9.65
CA VAL A 29 -1.05 6.67 9.06
C VAL A 29 0.14 5.89 9.65
N THR A 30 1.03 6.57 10.38
CA THR A 30 2.12 5.96 11.17
C THR A 30 1.73 5.68 12.62
N ALA A 31 0.53 6.09 13.06
CA ALA A 31 0.07 5.91 14.43
C ALA A 31 0.08 4.42 14.84
N PRO A 32 0.42 4.12 16.10
CA PRO A 32 0.34 2.75 16.62
C PRO A 32 -1.12 2.27 16.64
N GLY A 33 -1.32 0.96 16.46
CA GLY A 33 -2.65 0.34 16.56
C GLY A 33 -3.50 0.42 15.29
N VAL A 34 -2.94 0.84 14.15
CA VAL A 34 -3.62 0.71 12.85
C VAL A 34 -3.99 -0.75 12.61
N THR A 35 -5.25 -0.98 12.22
CA THR A 35 -5.75 -2.29 11.84
C THR A 35 -6.23 -2.26 10.39
N THR A 36 -6.16 -3.40 9.73
CA THR A 36 -6.63 -3.57 8.36
C THR A 36 -7.52 -4.80 8.22
N GLU A 37 -8.50 -4.70 7.34
CA GLU A 37 -9.37 -5.81 6.93
C GLU A 37 -9.12 -6.08 5.44
N LEU A 38 -8.63 -7.28 5.11
CA LEU A 38 -8.42 -7.71 3.73
C LEU A 38 -9.62 -8.54 3.26
N LYS A 39 -10.32 -8.05 2.23
CA LYS A 39 -11.32 -8.78 1.47
C LYS A 39 -10.80 -9.08 0.07
N VAL A 40 -11.22 -10.22 -0.47
CA VAL A 40 -10.88 -10.64 -1.82
C VAL A 40 -12.19 -10.99 -2.52
N ASP A 41 -12.40 -10.38 -3.68
CA ASP A 41 -13.53 -10.62 -4.56
C ASP A 41 -13.02 -10.88 -5.98
N GLY A 42 -12.95 -12.15 -6.38
CA GLY A 42 -12.36 -12.56 -7.65
C GLY A 42 -10.92 -12.06 -7.83
N ASN A 43 -10.72 -11.13 -8.77
CA ASN A 43 -9.45 -10.50 -9.09
C ASN A 43 -9.16 -9.22 -8.29
N THR A 44 -10.06 -8.82 -7.38
CA THR A 44 -9.98 -7.57 -6.64
C THR A 44 -9.65 -7.82 -5.16
N TYR A 45 -8.64 -7.12 -4.66
CA TYR A 45 -8.21 -7.13 -3.26
C TYR A 45 -8.54 -5.78 -2.65
N MET A 46 -9.34 -5.79 -1.59
CA MET A 46 -9.74 -4.59 -0.86
C MET A 46 -9.14 -4.62 0.54
N ILE A 47 -8.27 -3.67 0.84
CA ILE A 47 -7.67 -3.50 2.16
C ILE A 47 -8.32 -2.27 2.79
N LYS A 48 -9.23 -2.49 3.74
CA LYS A 48 -9.81 -1.40 4.53
C LYS A 48 -8.92 -1.10 5.71
N SER A 49 -8.70 0.17 6.01
CA SER A 49 -7.81 0.59 7.10
C SER A 49 -8.55 1.42 8.14
N SER A 50 -8.28 1.18 9.42
CA SER A 50 -8.89 1.96 10.52
C SER A 50 -8.59 3.46 10.44
N CYS A 51 -7.51 3.86 9.74
CA CYS A 51 -7.19 5.27 9.50
C CYS A 51 -7.91 5.89 8.27
N LYS A 52 -8.91 5.20 7.70
CA LYS A 52 -9.66 5.61 6.49
C LYS A 52 -8.75 5.84 5.28
N ASN A 53 -7.77 4.97 5.11
CA ASN A 53 -6.88 4.93 3.95
C ASN A 53 -7.02 3.56 3.29
N ASP A 54 -8.16 3.38 2.63
CA ASP A 54 -8.52 2.10 2.00
C ASP A 54 -7.77 1.95 0.67
N VAL A 55 -7.38 0.72 0.36
CA VAL A 55 -6.65 0.39 -0.87
C VAL A 55 -7.41 -0.68 -1.63
N THR A 56 -7.67 -0.41 -2.91
CA THR A 56 -8.23 -1.39 -3.84
C THR A 56 -7.18 -1.76 -4.87
N ILE A 57 -6.97 -3.06 -5.08
CA ILE A 57 -6.00 -3.60 -6.03
C ILE A 57 -6.74 -4.53 -6.98
N VAL A 58 -6.72 -4.22 -8.28
CA VAL A 58 -7.31 -5.06 -9.33
C VAL A 58 -6.20 -5.76 -10.09
N LEU A 59 -6.20 -7.09 -10.08
CA LEU A 59 -5.14 -7.89 -10.71
C LEU A 59 -5.27 -7.92 -12.23
N ASN A 60 -4.12 -7.90 -12.91
CA ASN A 60 -3.95 -8.07 -14.35
C ASN A 60 -4.71 -7.05 -15.21
N GLN A 61 -5.05 -5.90 -14.62
CA GLN A 61 -5.73 -4.81 -15.27
C GLN A 61 -5.04 -3.49 -14.92
N GLU A 62 -4.88 -2.63 -15.93
CA GLU A 62 -4.44 -1.25 -15.69
C GLU A 62 -5.64 -0.42 -15.20
N VAL A 63 -5.44 0.29 -14.10
CA VAL A 63 -6.48 1.11 -13.46
C VAL A 63 -5.96 2.53 -13.29
N ASP A 64 -6.72 3.50 -13.78
CA ASP A 64 -6.50 4.92 -13.53
C ASP A 64 -6.93 5.29 -12.10
N GLU A 65 -6.08 6.04 -11.40
CA GLU A 65 -6.34 6.54 -10.05
C GLU A 65 -5.94 8.02 -9.98
N LEU A 66 -6.77 8.85 -9.36
CA LEU A 66 -6.43 10.22 -9.03
C LEU A 66 -5.97 10.29 -7.57
N LEU A 67 -4.69 10.58 -7.34
CA LEU A 67 -4.19 10.76 -5.98
C LEU A 67 -4.84 11.97 -5.29
N PRO A 68 -4.92 12.00 -3.96
CA PRO A 68 -5.40 13.16 -3.21
C PRO A 68 -4.67 14.48 -3.53
N THR A 69 -3.45 14.39 -4.06
CA THR A 69 -2.67 15.55 -4.54
C THR A 69 -3.14 16.07 -5.90
N GLY A 70 -4.16 15.47 -6.53
CA GLY A 70 -4.61 15.79 -7.89
C GLY A 70 -3.74 15.18 -9.00
N LEU A 71 -2.79 14.31 -8.66
CA LEU A 71 -1.91 13.68 -9.65
C LEU A 71 -2.58 12.42 -10.23
N PRO A 72 -2.82 12.34 -11.54
CA PRO A 72 -3.28 11.11 -12.18
C PRO A 72 -2.13 10.10 -12.25
N ILE A 73 -2.42 8.87 -11.82
CA ILE A 73 -1.52 7.73 -11.91
C ILE A 73 -2.23 6.53 -12.53
N LYS A 74 -1.45 5.65 -13.13
CA LYS A 74 -1.87 4.33 -13.59
C LYS A 74 -1.31 3.28 -12.67
N ASN A 75 -2.12 2.32 -12.27
CA ASN A 75 -1.71 1.17 -11.48
C ASN A 75 -1.85 -0.11 -12.29
N LEU A 76 -0.84 -0.97 -12.24
CA LEU A 76 -0.91 -2.34 -12.72
C LEU A 76 -0.47 -3.28 -11.61
N ALA A 77 -1.34 -4.22 -11.24
CA ALA A 77 -1.05 -5.23 -10.22
C ALA A 77 -0.86 -6.61 -10.85
N LYS A 78 0.21 -7.30 -10.45
CA LYS A 78 0.49 -8.69 -10.81
C LYS A 78 0.62 -9.53 -9.56
N LYS A 79 0.13 -10.77 -9.61
CA LYS A 79 0.23 -11.74 -8.52
C LYS A 79 1.08 -12.92 -8.96
N GLU A 80 2.07 -13.26 -8.13
CA GLU A 80 2.97 -14.40 -8.30
C GLU A 80 3.03 -15.15 -6.96
N GLY A 81 2.44 -16.35 -6.89
CA GLY A 81 2.32 -17.08 -5.63
C GLY A 81 1.57 -16.27 -4.56
N ASN A 82 2.22 -16.03 -3.42
CA ASN A 82 1.72 -15.24 -2.29
C ASN A 82 2.10 -13.75 -2.36
N ILE A 83 2.71 -13.30 -3.45
CA ILE A 83 3.17 -11.92 -3.63
C ILE A 83 2.27 -11.20 -4.62
N ILE A 84 1.88 -9.97 -4.28
CA ILE A 84 1.22 -9.02 -5.19
C ILE A 84 2.11 -7.80 -5.35
N THR A 85 2.54 -7.52 -6.57
CA THR A 85 3.31 -6.31 -6.89
C THR A 85 2.42 -5.34 -7.66
N VAL A 86 2.26 -4.14 -7.11
CA VAL A 86 1.55 -3.02 -7.74
C VAL A 86 2.59 -2.00 -8.19
N THR A 87 2.65 -1.78 -9.51
CA THR A 87 3.45 -0.72 -10.10
C THR A 87 2.56 0.46 -10.39
N SER A 88 2.93 1.64 -9.90
CA SER A 88 2.26 2.89 -10.26
C SER A 88 3.18 3.76 -11.10
N SER A 89 2.62 4.37 -12.15
CA SER A 89 3.31 5.37 -12.97
C SER A 89 2.44 6.62 -13.14
N ALA A 90 3.06 7.79 -12.97
CA ALA A 90 2.45 9.08 -13.24
C ALA A 90 2.87 9.60 -14.63
N ASN A 91 2.07 10.51 -15.19
CA ASN A 91 2.35 11.11 -16.50
C ASN A 91 3.61 11.99 -16.52
N ASP A 92 4.07 12.46 -15.35
CA ASP A 92 5.31 13.21 -15.17
C ASP A 92 6.56 12.32 -15.05
N GLY A 93 6.43 11.01 -15.31
CA GLY A 93 7.52 10.05 -15.30
C GLY A 93 7.82 9.44 -13.92
N ARG A 94 7.21 9.93 -12.84
CA ARG A 94 7.39 9.34 -11.51
C ARG A 94 6.82 7.92 -11.45
N LYS A 95 7.56 7.03 -10.79
CA LYS A 95 7.18 5.63 -10.58
C LYS A 95 7.32 5.26 -9.11
N ARG A 96 6.45 4.35 -8.67
CA ARG A 96 6.53 3.72 -7.35
C ARG A 96 6.07 2.27 -7.43
N THR A 97 6.54 1.46 -6.49
CA THR A 97 6.15 0.05 -6.37
C THR A 97 5.63 -0.22 -4.97
N ARG A 98 4.58 -1.03 -4.87
CA ARG A 98 4.06 -1.59 -3.62
C ARG A 98 4.03 -3.11 -3.75
N THR A 99 4.81 -3.82 -2.96
CA THR A 99 4.85 -5.28 -2.95
C THR A 99 4.25 -5.79 -1.65
N TYR A 100 3.16 -6.53 -1.77
CA TYR A 100 2.47 -7.19 -0.67
C TYR A 100 2.87 -8.66 -0.66
N GLU A 101 3.46 -9.12 0.43
CA GLU A 101 3.81 -10.51 0.64
C GLU A 101 2.95 -11.08 1.76
N PHE A 102 2.07 -12.02 1.42
CA PHE A 102 1.11 -12.61 2.35
C PHE A 102 1.62 -13.94 2.92
N SER A 103 1.34 -14.19 4.19
CA SER A 103 1.57 -15.47 4.87
C SER A 103 0.41 -15.81 5.81
N ASP A 104 0.45 -16.98 6.43
CA ASP A 104 -0.56 -17.37 7.42
C ASP A 104 -0.51 -16.48 8.67
N GLU A 105 0.67 -15.99 9.03
CA GLU A 105 0.93 -15.13 10.20
C GLU A 105 0.56 -13.66 9.96
N GLY A 106 0.46 -13.21 8.70
CA GLY A 106 0.32 -11.79 8.42
C GLY A 106 0.64 -11.39 6.99
N TYR A 107 1.05 -10.14 6.81
CA TYR A 107 1.62 -9.69 5.54
C TYR A 107 2.62 -8.56 5.74
N THR A 108 3.57 -8.49 4.81
CA THR A 108 4.54 -7.38 4.73
C THR A 108 4.26 -6.55 3.49
N VAL A 109 4.35 -5.24 3.61
CA VAL A 109 4.28 -4.30 2.48
C VAL A 109 5.64 -3.66 2.31
N THR A 110 6.28 -3.87 1.16
CA THR A 110 7.47 -3.12 0.75
C THR A 110 7.07 -2.01 -0.22
N LEU A 111 7.51 -0.80 0.05
CA LEU A 111 7.15 0.42 -0.66
C LEU A 111 8.42 1.05 -1.22
N THR A 112 8.45 1.34 -2.52
CA THR A 112 9.60 1.94 -3.18
C THR A 112 9.17 3.16 -3.98
N ALA A 113 9.87 4.29 -3.81
CA ALA A 113 9.73 5.49 -4.63
C ALA A 113 11.11 6.15 -4.79
N GLY A 114 11.64 6.18 -6.03
CA GLY A 114 13.04 6.54 -6.26
C GLY A 114 13.97 5.62 -5.46
N ASP A 115 14.89 6.22 -4.71
CA ASP A 115 15.86 5.51 -3.86
C ASP A 115 15.32 5.16 -2.45
N VAL A 116 14.11 5.61 -2.11
CA VAL A 116 13.51 5.38 -0.79
C VAL A 116 12.77 4.05 -0.79
N VAL A 117 13.19 3.16 0.12
CA VAL A 117 12.53 1.88 0.41
C VAL A 117 12.01 1.89 1.85
N ALA A 118 10.72 1.62 2.00
CA ALA A 118 10.05 1.49 3.29
C ALA A 118 9.36 0.13 3.42
N LYS A 119 9.19 -0.34 4.66
CA LYS A 119 8.49 -1.59 4.95
C LYS A 119 7.44 -1.40 6.03
N ARG A 120 6.34 -2.14 5.91
CA ARG A 120 5.26 -2.20 6.91
C ARG A 120 4.93 -3.65 7.20
N TYR A 121 4.89 -4.01 8.48
CA TYR A 121 4.68 -5.37 8.95
C TYR A 121 3.33 -5.46 9.67
N PHE A 122 2.46 -6.35 9.19
CA PHE A 122 1.15 -6.58 9.74
C PHE A 122 1.02 -8.02 10.20
N VAL A 123 0.56 -8.21 11.43
CA VAL A 123 0.28 -9.54 12.00
C VAL A 123 -1.22 -9.80 11.96
N ARG A 124 -1.60 -11.04 11.66
CA ARG A 124 -2.99 -11.47 11.64
C ARG A 124 -3.58 -11.46 13.06
N VAL A 125 -4.85 -11.08 13.19
CA VAL A 125 -5.63 -11.07 14.44
C VAL A 125 -6.94 -11.82 14.29
#